data_AF-A0A528CHK6-F1
#
_entry.id   AF-A0A528CHK6-F1
#
_cell.length_a   1.000
_cell.length_b   1.000
_cell.length_c   1.000
_cell.angle_alpha   90.00
_cell.angle_beta   90.00
_cell.angle_gamma   90.00
#
_symmetry.space_group_name_H-M   'P 1'
#
loop_
_entity.id
_entity.type
_entity.pdbx_description
1 polymer ?
#
loop_
_entity_poly.entity_id
_entity_poly.type
_entity_poly.pdbx_seq_one_letter_code
_entity_poly.pdbx_strand_id
1 'polypeptide(L)' 'CHGVQILIAVDGVVRGKKVGALAACEPEVTLAGGTYIDLSPTEAYVDGTMVSAKGWTALAAFIRECLKVLGTEIRHS' A
#
# COMPACT_ATOMS: atom_id res chain seq x y z
N CYS A 1 -4.52 -0.24 -5.39
CA CYS A 1 -5.83 -0.24 -6.10
C CYS A 1 -6.89 0.34 -5.16
N HIS A 2 -8.13 -0.14 -5.17
CA HIS A 2 -9.23 0.33 -4.32
C HIS A 2 -9.23 -0.24 -2.89
N GLY A 3 -8.40 -1.24 -2.58
CA GLY A 3 -8.38 -1.87 -1.25
C GLY A 3 -8.12 -0.91 -0.08
N VAL A 4 -7.54 0.26 -0.35
CA VAL A 4 -7.35 1.33 0.65
C VAL A 4 -8.69 1.85 1.21
N GLN A 5 -9.79 1.79 0.45
CA GLN A 5 -11.11 2.25 0.89
C GLN A 5 -11.60 1.48 2.14
N ILE A 6 -11.21 0.20 2.27
CA ILE A 6 -11.50 -0.58 3.48
C ILE A 6 -10.71 -0.06 4.67
N LEU A 7 -9.44 0.32 4.48
CA LEU A 7 -8.61 0.90 5.54
C LEU A 7 -9.10 2.29 5.94
N ILE A 8 -9.56 3.09 4.98
CA ILE A 8 -10.15 4.42 5.19
C ILE A 8 -11.44 4.34 6.02
N ALA A 9 -12.22 3.28 5.85
CA ALA A 9 -13.46 3.07 6.60
C ALA A 9 -13.24 2.83 8.11
N VAL A 10 -12.00 2.57 8.55
CA VAL A 10 -11.65 2.35 9.96
C VAL A 10 -10.87 3.56 10.48
N ASP A 11 -11.41 4.24 11.49
CA ASP A 11 -10.79 5.45 12.03
C ASP A 11 -9.35 5.21 12.53
N GLY A 12 -8.48 6.20 12.28
CA GLY A 12 -7.08 6.20 12.69
C GLY A 12 -6.13 5.30 11.88
N VAL A 13 -6.61 4.32 11.10
CA VAL A 13 -5.74 3.36 10.39
C VAL A 13 -4.85 4.05 9.34
N VAL A 14 -5.39 5.02 8.61
CA VAL A 14 -4.69 5.75 7.53
C VAL A 14 -4.05 7.05 8.02
N ARG A 15 -4.44 7.56 9.20
CA ARG A 15 -4.01 8.86 9.70
C ARG A 15 -2.48 8.90 9.91
N GLY A 16 -1.82 9.86 9.27
CA GLY A 16 -0.36 10.02 9.34
C GLY A 16 0.44 8.98 8.56
N LYS A 17 -0.22 8.07 7.81
CA LYS A 17 0.43 7.05 6.98
C LYS A 17 0.67 7.56 5.57
N LYS A 18 1.74 7.07 4.94
CA LYS A 18 1.96 7.22 3.48
C LYS A 18 1.41 6.00 2.75
N VAL A 19 0.50 6.21 1.80
CA VAL A 19 -0.26 5.11 1.18
C VAL A 19 -0.25 5.21 -0.35
N GLY A 20 0.25 4.16 -1.00
CA GLY A 20 0.12 3.96 -2.44
C GLY A 20 -1.21 3.31 -2.79
N ALA A 21 -2.01 3.96 -3.63
CA ALA A 21 -3.32 3.46 -4.05
C ALA A 21 -3.60 3.80 -5.51
N LEU A 22 -4.76 3.35 -6.02
CA LEU A 22 -5.23 3.85 -7.31
C LEU A 22 -5.39 5.38 -7.20
N ALA A 23 -5.01 6.13 -8.24
CA ALA A 23 -5.06 7.60 -8.22
C ALA A 23 -6.46 8.14 -7.86
N ALA A 24 -7.53 7.46 -8.29
CA ALA A 24 -8.90 7.84 -7.93
C ALA A 24 -9.19 7.81 -6.42
N CYS A 25 -8.39 7.10 -5.62
CA CYS A 25 -8.52 7.03 -4.16
C CYS A 25 -7.74 8.12 -3.42
N GLU A 26 -6.92 8.94 -4.09
CA GLU A 26 -6.15 10.03 -3.46
C GLU A 26 -7.02 10.96 -2.59
N PRO A 27 -8.21 11.43 -3.06
CA PRO A 27 -9.06 12.29 -2.24
C PRO A 27 -9.49 11.63 -0.94
N GLU A 28 -9.76 10.31 -0.96
CA GLU A 28 -10.21 9.55 0.20
C GLU A 28 -9.07 9.30 1.19
N VAL A 29 -7.85 9.03 0.68
CA VAL A 29 -6.63 8.93 1.51
C VAL A 29 -6.36 10.25 2.23
N THR A 30 -6.48 11.37 1.50
CA THR A 30 -6.28 12.71 2.03
C THR A 30 -7.35 13.05 3.07
N LEU A 31 -8.62 12.74 2.79
CA LEU A 31 -9.74 12.93 3.72
C LEU A 31 -9.54 12.16 5.04
N ALA A 32 -9.00 10.95 4.98
CA ALA A 32 -8.68 10.13 6.16
C ALA A 32 -7.43 10.63 6.94
N GLY A 33 -6.77 11.69 6.47
CA GLY A 33 -5.56 12.24 7.09
C GLY A 33 -4.28 11.46 6.77
N GLY A 34 -4.29 10.64 5.71
CA GLY A 34 -3.09 10.02 5.16
C GLY A 34 -2.41 10.90 4.11
N THR A 35 -1.24 10.48 3.66
CA THR A 35 -0.51 11.08 2.54
C THR A 35 -0.54 10.11 1.36
N TYR A 36 -1.21 10.50 0.27
CA TYR A 36 -1.12 9.75 -0.98
C TYR A 36 0.29 9.83 -1.55
N ILE A 37 0.80 8.72 -2.07
CA ILE A 37 2.07 8.66 -2.81
C ILE A 37 1.81 8.12 -4.21
N ASP A 38 2.18 8.92 -5.22
CA ASP A 38 2.08 8.50 -6.62
C ASP A 38 3.23 7.56 -6.96
N LEU A 39 3.00 6.27 -6.75
CA LEU A 39 3.96 5.21 -7.08
C LEU A 39 3.97 4.92 -8.58
N SER A 40 5.14 4.52 -9.09
CA SER A 40 5.23 3.87 -10.40
C SER A 40 4.29 2.66 -10.47
N PRO A 41 3.71 2.35 -11.65
CA PRO A 41 2.83 1.19 -11.81
C PRO A 41 3.45 -0.16 -11.41
N THR A 42 4.78 -0.26 -11.28
CA THR A 42 5.50 -1.49 -10.93
C THR A 42 6.05 -1.50 -9.50
N GLU A 43 5.80 -0.45 -8.72
CA GLU A 43 6.36 -0.28 -7.38
C GLU A 43 5.33 -0.46 -6.26
N ALA A 44 5.84 -0.80 -5.09
CA ALA A 44 5.09 -0.89 -3.84
C ALA A 44 5.83 -0.12 -2.75
N TYR A 45 5.10 0.37 -1.76
CA TYR A 45 5.62 1.12 -0.62
C TYR A 45 5.26 0.45 0.69
N VAL A 46 6.13 0.59 1.69
CA VAL A 46 5.96 0.01 3.03
C VAL A 46 6.01 1.12 4.08
N ASP A 47 4.95 1.22 4.89
CA ASP A 47 4.87 2.07 6.08
C ASP A 47 4.62 1.20 7.32
N GLY A 48 5.68 0.88 8.05
CA GLY A 48 5.62 -0.11 9.13
C GLY A 48 5.29 -1.49 8.58
N THR A 49 4.10 -2.01 8.90
CA THR A 49 3.57 -3.28 8.36
C THR A 49 2.60 -3.09 7.19
N MET A 50 2.28 -1.84 6.83
CA MET A 50 1.35 -1.55 5.74
C MET A 50 2.08 -1.59 4.41
N VAL A 51 1.80 -2.61 3.60
CA VAL A 51 2.24 -2.69 2.21
C VAL A 51 1.16 -2.11 1.31
N SER A 52 1.52 -1.21 0.41
CA SER A 52 0.57 -0.51 -0.47
C SER A 52 1.14 -0.36 -1.89
N ALA A 53 0.26 -0.33 -2.89
CA ALA A 53 0.64 -0.25 -4.30
C ALA A 53 -0.50 0.30 -5.17
N LYS A 54 -0.12 0.89 -6.32
CA LYS A 54 -1.06 1.56 -7.23
C LYS A 54 -2.12 0.60 -7.80
N GLY A 55 -1.70 -0.56 -8.30
CA GLY A 55 -2.59 -1.52 -8.96
C GLY A 55 -1.96 -2.89 -9.20
N TRP A 56 -2.63 -3.71 -10.00
CA TRP A 56 -2.24 -5.09 -10.30
C TRP A 56 -0.90 -5.20 -11.04
N THR A 57 -0.50 -4.16 -11.78
CA THR A 57 0.81 -4.08 -12.45
C THR A 57 1.98 -4.13 -11.46
N ALA A 58 1.75 -3.78 -10.20
CA ALA A 58 2.74 -3.83 -9.12
C ALA A 58 2.66 -5.12 -8.28
N LEU A 59 1.87 -6.13 -8.69
CA LEU A 59 1.62 -7.33 -7.87
C LEU A 59 2.90 -8.03 -7.42
N ALA A 60 3.89 -8.17 -8.31
CA ALA A 60 5.17 -8.78 -7.96
C ALA A 60 5.92 -8.00 -6.87
N ALA A 61 5.93 -6.66 -6.95
CA ALA A 61 6.52 -5.81 -5.93
C ALA A 61 5.73 -5.87 -4.61
N PHE A 62 4.41 -5.80 -4.69
CA PHE A 62 3.51 -5.89 -3.54
C PHE A 62 3.73 -7.20 -2.76
N ILE A 63 3.70 -8.35 -3.44
CA ILE A 63 3.92 -9.65 -2.80
C ILE A 63 5.32 -9.74 -2.19
N ARG A 64 6.36 -9.28 -2.89
CA ARG A 64 7.73 -9.26 -2.35
C ARG A 64 7.80 -8.47 -1.04
N GLU A 65 7.19 -7.29 -0.97
CA GLU A 65 7.20 -6.49 0.26
C GLU A 65 6.32 -7.11 1.37
N CYS A 66 5.18 -7.72 1.03
CA CYS A 66 4.38 -8.49 2.00
C CYS A 66 5.19 -9.62 2.64
N LEU A 67 5.92 -10.40 1.83
CA LEU A 67 6.75 -11.50 2.31
C LEU A 67 7.87 -11.01 3.23
N LYS A 68 8.50 -9.87 2.91
CA LYS A 68 9.49 -9.24 3.80
C LYS A 68 8.89 -8.82 5.14
N VAL A 69 7.71 -8.18 5.13
CA VAL A 69 7.01 -7.78 6.38
C VAL A 69 6.65 -9.01 7.24
N LEU A 70 6.34 -10.14 6.61
CA LEU A 70 6.08 -11.42 7.29
C LEU A 70 7.36 -12.16 7.73
N GLY A 71 8.55 -11.63 7.45
CA GLY A 71 9.82 -12.29 7.76
C GLY A 71 10.09 -13.55 6.93
N THR A 72 9.49 -13.65 5.74
CA THR A 72 9.64 -14.82 4.87
C THR A 72 10.98 -14.81 4.15
N GLU A 73 11.68 -15.94 4.19
CA GLU A 73 12.89 -16.20 3.39
C GLU A 73 12.57 -17.24 2.31
N ILE A 74 12.86 -16.91 1.04
CA ILE A 74 12.71 -17.85 -0.09
C ILE A 74 14.08 -18.39 -0.44
N ARG A 75 14.24 -19.71 -0.40
CA ARG A 75 15.47 -20.42 -0.81
C ARG A 75 15.14 -21.39 -1.95
N HIS A 76 16.03 -21.49 -2.92
CA HIS A 76 15.99 -22.49 -3.99
C HIS A 76 17.37 -23.15 -4.09
N SER A 77 17.39 -24.44 -4.42
CA SER A 77 18.60 -25.28 -4.54
C SER A 77 19.36 -25.02 -5.83
#